data_AF-A0A4S9W021-F1
#
_entry.id   AF-A0A4S9W021-F1
#
_cell.length_a   1.000
_cell.length_b   1.000
_cell.length_c   1.000
_cell.angle_alpha   90.00
_cell.angle_beta   90.00
_cell.angle_gamma   90.00
#
_symmetry.space_group_name_H-M   'P 1'
#
loop_
_entity.id
_entity.type
_entity.pdbx_description
1 polymer ?
#
loop_
_entity_poly.entity_id
_entity_poly.type
_entity_poly.pdbx_seq_one_letter_code
_entity_poly.pdbx_strand_id
1 'polypeptide(L)'
;MDTAIDLSDASKALDLANIRFQLIRLEDTITFHLIERVQFPLNPSIYKPGAVRIPECEYSLLDWMIREQERFQSLVRRYQSPDEYPFFPDALQEPILQPIHYPQILHPNDVNINTKLKHHYTEHILPAACINYGREERGENQENFGSAATCDVNCLQALSRRIHFGKFVAEAKFQKETERFVDLIKREDRKGIDEAITNAAVEKKVLERLRLKAKTYGTDPSISAGEADEAGKINVDAVVAMYKDYVIPLTKEVEVDYLMQRLRNTQWE
;
A
#
# COMPACT_ATOMS: atom_id res chain seq x y z
N MET A 1 -9.03 -20.98 -4.44
CA MET A 1 -7.65 -20.51 -4.71
C MET A 1 -7.04 -20.29 -3.34
N ASP A 2 -6.45 -21.34 -2.77
CA ASP A 2 -6.41 -21.56 -1.31
C ASP A 2 -5.13 -21.02 -0.66
N THR A 3 -4.46 -20.08 -1.31
CA THR A 3 -3.20 -19.46 -0.83
C THR A 3 -3.37 -18.00 -0.39
N ALA A 4 -4.54 -17.39 -0.61
CA ALA A 4 -4.88 -16.08 -0.06
C ALA A 4 -5.43 -16.25 1.37
N ILE A 5 -5.33 -15.21 2.21
CA ILE A 5 -5.99 -15.22 3.53
C ILE A 5 -7.48 -15.42 3.30
N ASP A 6 -8.06 -16.33 4.08
CA ASP A 6 -9.48 -16.59 4.08
C ASP A 6 -10.19 -15.51 4.91
N LEU A 7 -10.67 -14.47 4.23
CA LEU A 7 -11.44 -13.39 4.85
C LEU A 7 -12.88 -13.80 5.20
N SER A 8 -13.28 -15.04 4.92
CA SER A 8 -14.57 -15.59 5.35
C SER A 8 -14.50 -16.26 6.73
N ASP A 9 -13.31 -16.41 7.30
CA ASP A 9 -13.05 -16.99 8.61
C ASP A 9 -12.18 -16.06 9.46
N ALA A 10 -12.78 -15.46 10.50
CA ALA A 10 -12.09 -14.52 11.38
C ALA A 10 -10.88 -15.15 12.10
N SER A 11 -10.94 -16.44 12.45
CA SER A 11 -9.83 -17.11 13.12
C SER A 11 -8.60 -17.23 12.22
N LYS A 12 -8.81 -17.50 10.93
CA LYS A 12 -7.74 -17.56 9.94
C LYS A 12 -7.24 -16.18 9.53
N ALA A 13 -8.15 -15.20 9.44
CA ALA A 13 -7.81 -13.83 9.06
C ALA A 13 -6.96 -13.12 10.14
N LEU A 14 -7.15 -13.46 11.41
CA LEU A 14 -6.43 -12.90 12.55
C LEU A 14 -5.25 -13.75 13.04
N ASP A 15 -4.98 -14.88 12.37
CA ASP A 15 -3.77 -15.66 12.64
C ASP A 15 -2.52 -14.89 12.17
N LEU A 16 -1.58 -14.64 13.09
CA LEU A 16 -0.38 -13.86 12.81
C LEU A 16 0.54 -14.51 11.78
N ALA A 17 0.53 -15.85 11.64
CA ALA A 17 1.33 -16.53 10.63
C ALA A 17 0.73 -16.34 9.23
N ASN A 18 -0.59 -16.43 9.08
CA ASN A 18 -1.30 -16.12 7.86
C ASN A 18 -1.14 -14.65 7.46
N ILE A 19 -1.26 -13.73 8.42
CA ILE A 19 -1.04 -12.30 8.19
C ILE A 19 0.37 -12.07 7.67
N ARG A 20 1.38 -12.62 8.35
CA ARG A 20 2.79 -12.52 7.93
C ARG A 20 3.00 -13.06 6.51
N PHE A 21 2.36 -14.18 6.17
CA PHE A 21 2.46 -14.75 4.83
C PHE A 21 1.88 -13.80 3.77
N GLN A 22 0.72 -13.18 4.00
CA GLN A 22 0.17 -12.19 3.07
C GLN A 22 1.04 -10.94 2.95
N LEU A 23 1.58 -10.43 4.06
CA LEU A 23 2.51 -9.29 4.02
C LEU A 23 3.73 -9.61 3.15
N ILE A 24 4.30 -10.81 3.26
CA ILE A 24 5.44 -11.25 2.43
C ILE A 24 5.05 -11.35 0.96
N ARG A 25 3.84 -11.81 0.64
CA ARG A 25 3.34 -11.82 -0.75
C ARG A 25 3.15 -10.42 -1.31
N LEU A 26 2.60 -9.50 -0.53
CA LEU A 26 2.44 -8.10 -0.93
C LEU A 26 3.78 -7.41 -1.16
N GLU A 27 4.84 -7.79 -0.43
CA GLU A 27 6.20 -7.31 -0.72
C GLU A 27 6.63 -7.62 -2.16
N ASP A 28 6.32 -8.83 -2.65
CA ASP A 28 6.65 -9.25 -4.01
C ASP A 28 5.82 -8.46 -5.03
N THR A 29 4.50 -8.38 -4.82
CA THR A 29 3.59 -7.62 -5.69
C THR A 29 4.02 -6.16 -5.82
N ILE A 30 4.32 -5.50 -4.70
CA ILE A 30 4.77 -4.10 -4.69
C ILE A 30 6.09 -3.95 -5.44
N THR A 31 7.04 -4.88 -5.22
CA THR A 31 8.34 -4.84 -5.89
C THR A 31 8.18 -4.97 -7.41
N PHE A 32 7.35 -5.90 -7.88
CA PHE A 32 7.09 -6.07 -9.31
C PHE A 32 6.35 -4.88 -9.92
N HIS A 33 5.31 -4.36 -9.26
CA HIS A 33 4.64 -3.15 -9.75
C HIS A 33 5.60 -1.96 -9.85
N LEU A 34 6.52 -1.82 -8.88
CA LEU A 34 7.50 -0.74 -8.92
C LEU A 34 8.54 -0.95 -10.03
N ILE A 35 9.00 -2.18 -10.28
CA ILE A 35 9.86 -2.51 -11.44
C ILE A 35 9.18 -2.08 -12.75
N GLU A 36 7.89 -2.39 -12.91
CA GLU A 36 7.12 -1.96 -14.08
C GLU A 36 6.94 -0.45 -14.13
N ARG A 37 6.79 0.24 -12.99
CA ARG A 37 6.64 1.69 -12.99
C ARG A 37 7.94 2.42 -13.37
N VAL A 38 9.09 1.97 -12.86
CA VAL A 38 10.36 2.70 -13.02
C VAL A 38 11.02 2.51 -14.39
N GLN A 39 10.42 1.71 -15.29
CA GLN A 39 10.81 1.70 -16.71
C GLN A 39 10.47 3.02 -17.42
N PHE A 40 9.55 3.81 -16.85
CA PHE A 40 9.20 5.15 -17.33
C PHE A 40 9.86 6.23 -16.46
N PRO A 41 10.19 7.41 -17.03
CA PRO A 41 10.59 8.57 -16.23
C PRO A 41 9.50 8.99 -15.23
N LEU A 42 9.84 9.94 -14.35
CA LEU A 42 8.89 10.45 -13.35
C LEU A 42 7.60 10.96 -14.00
N ASN A 43 7.67 11.63 -15.15
CA ASN A 43 6.53 12.24 -15.83
C ASN A 43 5.66 13.11 -14.89
N PRO A 44 6.22 14.20 -14.32
CA PRO A 44 5.54 15.01 -13.31
C PRO A 44 4.20 15.60 -13.75
N SER A 45 3.94 15.73 -15.06
CA SER A 45 2.64 16.19 -15.56
C SER A 45 1.50 15.23 -15.24
N ILE A 46 1.78 13.93 -15.02
CA ILE A 46 0.77 12.94 -14.62
C ILE A 46 0.10 13.32 -13.28
N TYR A 47 0.85 13.97 -12.39
CA TYR A 47 0.43 14.24 -11.02
C TYR A 47 -0.14 15.64 -10.82
N LYS A 48 -0.04 16.51 -11.83
CA LYS A 48 -0.47 17.91 -11.75
C LYS A 48 -1.86 18.09 -12.37
N PRO A 49 -2.85 18.60 -11.62
CA PRO A 49 -4.15 18.98 -12.16
C PRO A 49 -4.01 19.91 -13.38
N GLY A 50 -4.74 19.61 -14.45
CA GLY A 50 -4.74 20.41 -15.70
C GLY A 50 -3.48 20.34 -16.56
N ALA A 51 -2.42 19.63 -16.16
CA ALA A 51 -1.21 19.48 -16.97
C ALA A 51 -1.38 18.52 -18.15
N VAL A 52 -2.25 17.51 -18.00
CA VAL A 52 -2.72 16.63 -19.07
C VAL A 52 -4.18 16.97 -19.33
N ARG A 53 -4.54 17.23 -20.60
CA ARG A 53 -5.90 17.69 -20.93
C ARG A 53 -6.88 16.53 -20.97
N ILE A 54 -7.73 16.43 -19.96
CA ILE A 54 -8.81 15.45 -19.89
C ILE A 54 -10.14 16.17 -20.19
N PRO A 55 -10.99 15.69 -21.12
CA PRO A 55 -12.27 16.31 -21.42
C PRO A 55 -13.13 16.47 -20.17
N GLU A 56 -13.63 17.69 -19.93
CA GLU A 56 -14.58 18.02 -18.85
C GLU A 56 -14.10 17.66 -17.43
N CYS A 57 -12.78 17.58 -17.21
CA CYS A 57 -12.18 17.15 -15.96
C CYS A 57 -10.92 17.95 -15.64
N GLU A 58 -10.84 18.51 -14.44
CA GLU A 58 -9.69 19.28 -13.96
C GLU A 58 -8.73 18.45 -13.09
N TYR A 59 -8.97 17.15 -12.92
CA TYR A 59 -8.09 16.28 -12.16
C TYR A 59 -6.72 16.08 -12.84
N SER A 60 -5.72 15.68 -12.05
CA SER A 60 -4.50 15.13 -12.62
C SER A 60 -4.80 13.81 -13.35
N LEU A 61 -3.93 13.38 -14.27
CA LEU A 61 -4.11 12.09 -14.95
C LEU A 61 -4.15 10.93 -13.95
N LEU A 62 -3.28 10.96 -12.92
CA LEU A 62 -3.30 9.97 -11.85
C LEU A 62 -4.65 9.93 -11.13
N ASP A 63 -5.15 11.08 -10.71
CA ASP A 63 -6.41 11.16 -9.93
C ASP A 63 -7.59 10.69 -10.77
N TRP A 64 -7.68 11.11 -12.04
CA TRP A 64 -8.70 10.63 -12.96
C TRP A 64 -8.62 9.11 -13.15
N MET A 65 -7.42 8.55 -13.34
CA MET A 65 -7.22 7.11 -13.53
C MET A 65 -7.61 6.29 -12.31
N ILE A 66 -7.19 6.70 -11.11
CA ILE A 66 -7.58 6.00 -9.87
C ILE A 66 -9.10 6.06 -9.75
N ARG A 67 -9.70 7.24 -9.87
CA ARG A 67 -11.14 7.46 -9.77
C ARG A 67 -11.96 6.55 -10.69
N GLU A 68 -11.60 6.47 -11.97
CA GLU A 68 -12.29 5.61 -12.93
C GLU A 68 -12.09 4.12 -12.62
N GLN A 69 -10.90 3.74 -12.16
CA GLN A 69 -10.61 2.37 -11.74
C GLN A 69 -11.42 1.97 -10.50
N GLU A 70 -11.54 2.85 -9.50
CA GLU A 70 -12.32 2.59 -8.29
C GLU A 70 -13.82 2.51 -8.62
N ARG A 71 -14.32 3.42 -9.47
CA ARG A 71 -15.70 3.39 -9.99
C ARG A 71 -16.01 2.06 -10.66
N PHE A 72 -15.11 1.58 -11.52
CA PHE A 72 -15.29 0.30 -12.20
C PHE A 72 -15.22 -0.89 -11.23
N GLN A 73 -14.24 -0.90 -10.31
CA GLN A 73 -14.01 -2.01 -9.40
C GLN A 73 -15.04 -2.10 -8.27
N SER A 74 -15.68 -0.99 -7.90
CA SER A 74 -16.77 -1.00 -6.91
C SER A 74 -17.99 -1.78 -7.43
N LEU A 75 -18.29 -1.70 -8.73
CA LEU A 75 -19.39 -2.45 -9.36
C LEU A 75 -19.26 -3.95 -9.13
N VAL A 76 -18.02 -4.46 -9.06
CA VAL A 76 -17.71 -5.88 -8.82
C VAL A 76 -17.36 -6.20 -7.36
N ARG A 77 -17.78 -5.34 -6.42
CA ARG A 77 -17.68 -5.50 -4.95
C ARG A 77 -16.27 -5.40 -4.36
N ARG A 78 -15.28 -4.85 -5.07
CA ARG A 78 -13.90 -4.74 -4.55
C ARG A 78 -13.85 -4.11 -3.16
N TYR A 79 -14.50 -2.96 -2.98
CA TYR A 79 -14.49 -2.17 -1.74
C TYR A 79 -15.50 -2.63 -0.69
N GLN A 80 -16.18 -3.77 -0.91
CA GLN A 80 -16.90 -4.48 0.17
C GLN A 80 -15.97 -5.43 0.94
N SER A 81 -14.78 -5.75 0.40
CA SER A 81 -13.77 -6.57 1.08
C SER A 81 -13.13 -5.79 2.24
N PRO A 82 -12.90 -6.41 3.41
CA PRO A 82 -12.37 -5.72 4.59
C PRO A 82 -10.89 -5.27 4.46
N ASP A 83 -10.20 -5.68 3.40
CA ASP A 83 -8.81 -5.35 3.11
C ASP A 83 -8.62 -4.40 1.92
N GLU A 84 -9.69 -3.87 1.33
CA GLU A 84 -9.65 -2.95 0.19
C GLU A 84 -10.14 -1.55 0.60
N TYR A 85 -9.34 -0.52 0.32
CA TYR A 85 -9.55 0.84 0.80
C TYR A 85 -9.52 1.83 -0.38
N PRO A 86 -10.60 2.60 -0.62
CA PRO A 86 -10.65 3.53 -1.74
C PRO A 86 -9.79 4.77 -1.49
N PHE A 87 -9.19 5.31 -2.55
CA PHE A 87 -8.55 6.63 -2.54
C PHE A 87 -9.58 7.76 -2.68
N PHE A 88 -10.68 7.50 -3.40
CA PHE A 88 -11.78 8.43 -3.66
C PHE A 88 -13.11 7.74 -3.33
N PRO A 89 -13.54 7.74 -2.05
CA PRO A 89 -14.81 7.14 -1.64
C PRO A 89 -16.03 7.67 -2.41
N ASP A 90 -15.97 8.95 -2.83
CA ASP A 90 -16.99 9.62 -3.64
C ASP A 90 -17.06 9.12 -5.10
N ALA A 91 -16.07 8.34 -5.56
CA ALA A 91 -16.07 7.71 -6.87
C ALA A 91 -16.90 6.42 -6.92
N LEU A 92 -17.11 5.77 -5.77
CA LEU A 92 -17.64 4.42 -5.71
C LEU A 92 -19.11 4.39 -6.14
N GLN A 93 -19.48 3.29 -6.78
CA GLN A 93 -20.83 2.96 -7.22
C GLN A 93 -21.36 1.74 -6.47
N GLU A 94 -22.68 1.64 -6.37
CA GLU A 94 -23.37 0.47 -5.81
C GLU A 94 -23.00 -0.80 -6.60
N PRO A 95 -22.62 -1.90 -5.93
CA PRO A 95 -22.27 -3.14 -6.62
C PRO A 95 -23.43 -3.75 -7.41
N ILE A 96 -23.12 -4.31 -8.58
CA ILE A 96 -24.10 -4.99 -9.46
C ILE A 96 -24.19 -6.50 -9.21
N LEU A 97 -23.30 -7.02 -8.35
CA LEU A 97 -23.23 -8.44 -7.99
C LEU A 97 -23.90 -8.67 -6.63
N GLN A 98 -24.36 -9.90 -6.38
CA GLN A 98 -24.94 -10.29 -5.08
C GLN A 98 -23.95 -10.02 -3.94
N PRO A 99 -24.39 -9.60 -2.74
CA PRO A 99 -23.48 -9.27 -1.65
C PRO A 99 -22.71 -10.50 -1.14
N ILE A 100 -21.46 -10.29 -0.72
CA ILE A 100 -20.69 -11.27 0.06
C ILE A 100 -20.81 -10.86 1.53
N HIS A 101 -21.26 -11.78 2.38
CA HIS A 101 -21.34 -11.53 3.81
C HIS A 101 -20.01 -11.91 4.46
N TYR A 102 -19.12 -10.92 4.62
CA TYR A 102 -17.90 -11.11 5.41
C TYR A 102 -18.25 -11.14 6.90
N PRO A 103 -17.63 -12.03 7.70
CA PRO A 103 -17.72 -11.92 9.15
C PRO A 103 -17.11 -10.59 9.61
N GLN A 104 -17.55 -10.12 10.77
CA GLN A 104 -16.95 -8.95 11.40
C GLN A 104 -15.57 -9.32 11.94
N ILE A 105 -14.53 -9.18 11.11
CA ILE A 105 -13.14 -9.46 11.48
C ILE A 105 -12.53 -8.29 12.24
N LEU A 106 -12.72 -7.08 11.71
CA LEU A 106 -12.19 -5.84 12.27
C LEU A 106 -13.29 -5.12 13.07
N HIS A 107 -12.88 -4.42 14.12
CA HIS A 107 -13.72 -3.46 14.81
C HIS A 107 -14.15 -2.34 13.87
N PRO A 108 -15.41 -1.85 13.92
CA PRO A 108 -15.84 -0.72 13.09
C PRO A 108 -14.93 0.49 13.29
N ASN A 109 -14.42 1.05 12.19
CA ASN A 109 -13.48 2.16 12.20
C ASN A 109 -13.55 2.94 10.87
N ASP A 110 -13.02 4.15 10.86
CA ASP A 110 -12.95 5.04 9.69
C ASP A 110 -11.51 5.28 9.19
N VAL A 111 -10.55 4.49 9.67
CA VAL A 111 -9.11 4.68 9.38
C VAL A 111 -8.82 4.48 7.88
N ASN A 112 -8.48 5.54 7.18
CA ASN A 112 -8.02 5.48 5.79
C ASN A 112 -6.95 6.54 5.55
N ILE A 113 -5.72 6.11 5.29
CA ILE A 113 -4.56 6.99 5.10
C ILE A 113 -4.18 7.20 3.62
N ASN A 114 -5.05 6.80 2.68
CA ASN A 114 -4.75 6.81 1.24
C ASN A 114 -4.36 8.19 0.70
N THR A 115 -4.91 9.27 1.24
CA THR A 115 -4.50 10.64 0.90
C THR A 115 -3.01 10.88 1.20
N LYS A 116 -2.55 10.47 2.38
CA LYS A 116 -1.16 10.60 2.81
C LYS A 116 -0.23 9.67 2.02
N LEU A 117 -0.67 8.44 1.78
CA LEU A 117 0.04 7.49 0.93
C LEU A 117 0.25 8.03 -0.49
N LYS A 118 -0.81 8.54 -1.14
CA LYS A 118 -0.75 9.11 -2.49
C LYS A 118 0.26 10.25 -2.54
N HIS A 119 0.23 11.15 -1.55
CA HIS A 119 1.18 12.25 -1.44
C HIS A 119 2.64 11.78 -1.31
N HIS A 120 2.95 10.87 -0.38
CA HIS A 120 4.31 10.36 -0.25
C HIS A 120 4.77 9.57 -1.48
N TYR A 121 3.85 8.88 -2.14
CA TYR A 121 4.13 8.17 -3.38
C TYR A 121 4.61 9.11 -4.50
N THR A 122 3.88 10.20 -4.75
CA THR A 122 4.22 11.15 -5.83
C THR A 122 5.39 12.06 -5.47
N GLU A 123 5.48 12.52 -4.22
CA GLU A 123 6.45 13.55 -3.83
C GLU A 123 7.81 13.00 -3.38
N HIS A 124 7.88 11.71 -2.99
CA HIS A 124 9.11 11.16 -2.42
C HIS A 124 9.50 9.80 -2.99
N ILE A 125 8.56 8.85 -3.07
CA ILE A 125 8.87 7.48 -3.50
C ILE A 125 9.24 7.46 -4.98
N LEU A 126 8.39 8.02 -5.84
CA LEU A 126 8.64 8.04 -7.29
C LEU A 126 9.88 8.87 -7.67
N PRO A 127 10.12 10.08 -7.14
CA PRO A 127 11.34 10.84 -7.42
C PRO A 127 12.62 10.10 -7.05
N ALA A 128 12.61 9.29 -5.98
CA ALA A 128 13.78 8.50 -5.58
C ALA A 128 13.95 7.23 -6.43
N ALA A 129 12.86 6.64 -6.93
CA ALA A 129 12.88 5.36 -7.63
C ALA A 129 13.03 5.47 -9.15
N CYS A 130 12.46 6.51 -9.78
CA CYS A 130 12.48 6.67 -11.23
C CYS A 130 13.87 7.08 -11.74
N ILE A 131 14.23 6.61 -12.93
CA ILE A 131 15.47 7.01 -13.59
C ILE A 131 15.39 8.48 -13.98
N ASN A 132 16.41 9.26 -13.60
CA ASN A 132 16.61 10.61 -14.09
C ASN A 132 17.46 10.58 -15.37
N TYR A 133 16.82 10.86 -16.51
CA TYR A 133 17.48 10.87 -17.82
C TYR A 133 18.27 12.15 -18.11
N GLY A 134 18.39 13.08 -17.15
CA GLY A 134 19.13 14.34 -17.32
C GLY A 134 18.51 15.29 -18.35
N ARG A 135 17.23 15.10 -18.66
CA ARG A 135 16.47 15.92 -19.62
C ARG A 135 15.14 16.34 -19.03
N GLU A 136 14.56 17.40 -19.59
CA GLU A 136 13.19 17.82 -19.26
C GLU A 136 12.17 16.78 -19.73
N GLU A 137 11.00 16.78 -19.09
CA GLU A 137 9.85 15.96 -19.50
C GLU A 137 9.49 16.29 -20.95
N ARG A 138 9.38 15.28 -21.82
CA ARG A 138 8.86 15.50 -23.17
C ARG A 138 7.35 15.67 -23.11
N GLY A 139 6.77 16.32 -24.12
CA GLY A 139 5.33 16.53 -24.18
C GLY A 139 4.51 15.24 -24.19
N GLU A 140 3.22 15.35 -23.89
CA GLU A 140 2.24 14.24 -23.84
C GLU A 140 2.27 13.34 -25.08
N ASN A 141 2.62 13.88 -26.26
CA ASN A 141 2.71 13.15 -27.51
C ASN A 141 4.03 12.34 -27.70
N GLN A 142 4.95 12.40 -26.74
CA GLN A 142 6.28 11.79 -26.80
C GLN A 142 6.64 10.94 -25.57
N GLU A 143 5.87 11.06 -24.48
CA GLU A 143 6.01 10.23 -23.28
C GLU A 143 4.86 9.24 -23.13
N ASN A 144 5.09 8.17 -22.36
CA ASN A 144 4.10 7.13 -22.10
C ASN A 144 3.27 7.43 -20.84
N PHE A 145 2.56 8.55 -20.80
CA PHE A 145 1.79 8.98 -19.62
C PHE A 145 0.73 7.96 -19.18
N GLY A 146 -0.04 7.41 -20.13
CA GLY A 146 -1.06 6.40 -19.83
C GLY A 146 -0.47 5.12 -19.23
N SER A 147 0.65 4.63 -19.76
CA SER A 147 1.32 3.43 -19.23
C SER A 147 1.89 3.67 -17.83
N ALA A 148 2.58 4.80 -17.63
CA ALA A 148 3.12 5.16 -16.33
C ALA A 148 2.01 5.33 -15.27
N ALA A 149 0.93 6.04 -15.59
CA ALA A 149 -0.20 6.22 -14.69
C ALA A 149 -0.96 4.90 -14.41
N THR A 150 -1.03 3.98 -15.37
CA THR A 150 -1.55 2.62 -15.13
C THR A 150 -0.69 1.86 -14.11
N CYS A 151 0.64 1.93 -14.24
CA CYS A 151 1.56 1.36 -13.27
C CYS A 151 1.41 2.02 -11.89
N ASP A 152 1.21 3.34 -11.83
CA ASP A 152 0.99 4.10 -10.59
C ASP A 152 -0.24 3.58 -9.84
N VAL A 153 -1.37 3.37 -10.53
CA VAL A 153 -2.60 2.81 -9.94
C VAL A 153 -2.32 1.44 -9.31
N ASN A 154 -1.60 0.56 -10.02
CA ASN A 154 -1.25 -0.77 -9.51
C ASN A 154 -0.33 -0.71 -8.27
N CYS A 155 0.66 0.19 -8.29
CA CYS A 155 1.52 0.44 -7.12
C CYS A 155 0.70 0.94 -5.93
N LEU A 156 -0.11 1.98 -6.12
CA LEU A 156 -0.89 2.62 -5.05
C LEU A 156 -1.90 1.68 -4.42
N GLN A 157 -2.61 0.88 -5.22
CA GLN A 157 -3.54 -0.12 -4.70
C GLN A 157 -2.83 -1.21 -3.88
N ALA A 158 -1.69 -1.72 -4.37
CA ALA A 158 -0.90 -2.72 -3.63
C ALA A 158 -0.31 -2.17 -2.33
N LEU A 159 0.21 -0.93 -2.37
CA LEU A 159 0.72 -0.22 -1.20
C LEU A 159 -0.40 0.05 -0.18
N SER A 160 -1.57 0.51 -0.64
CA SER A 160 -2.73 0.76 0.20
C SER A 160 -3.13 -0.50 0.96
N ARG A 161 -3.29 -1.61 0.23
CA ARG A 161 -3.62 -2.90 0.84
C ARG A 161 -2.57 -3.34 1.85
N ARG A 162 -1.27 -3.25 1.51
CA ARG A 162 -0.16 -3.60 2.42
C ARG A 162 -0.14 -2.77 3.69
N ILE A 163 -0.37 -1.48 3.58
CA ILE A 163 -0.31 -0.57 4.72
C ILE A 163 -1.55 -0.75 5.60
N HIS A 164 -2.74 -0.79 5.01
CA HIS A 164 -3.98 -0.98 5.75
C HIS A 164 -4.14 -2.40 6.32
N PHE A 165 -3.35 -3.37 5.85
CA PHE A 165 -3.23 -4.67 6.51
C PHE A 165 -2.73 -4.55 7.97
N GLY A 166 -2.16 -3.40 8.35
CA GLY A 166 -1.90 -3.03 9.73
C GLY A 166 -3.12 -3.18 10.64
N LYS A 167 -4.36 -2.99 10.15
CA LYS A 167 -5.57 -3.20 10.96
C LYS A 167 -5.72 -4.64 11.44
N PHE A 168 -5.42 -5.61 10.58
CA PHE A 168 -5.46 -7.04 10.94
C PHE A 168 -4.34 -7.38 11.92
N VAL A 169 -3.15 -6.80 11.72
CA VAL A 169 -2.01 -6.94 12.66
C VAL A 169 -2.39 -6.38 14.05
N ALA A 170 -2.98 -5.19 14.09
CA ALA A 170 -3.41 -4.54 15.31
C ALA A 170 -4.50 -5.34 16.04
N GLU A 171 -5.52 -5.83 15.31
CA GLU A 171 -6.57 -6.66 15.89
C GLU A 171 -6.02 -7.96 16.48
N ALA A 172 -5.12 -8.65 15.75
CA ALA A 172 -4.48 -9.87 16.23
C ALA A 172 -3.63 -9.63 17.51
N LYS A 173 -2.91 -8.49 17.57
CA LYS A 173 -2.16 -8.09 18.77
C LYS A 173 -3.09 -7.74 19.94
N PHE A 174 -4.18 -7.02 19.67
CA PHE A 174 -5.19 -6.67 20.68
C PHE A 174 -5.82 -7.92 21.30
N GLN A 175 -6.18 -8.92 20.50
CA GLN A 175 -6.77 -10.17 21.01
C GLN A 175 -5.78 -10.99 21.84
N LYS A 176 -4.48 -10.90 21.54
CA LYS A 176 -3.43 -11.61 22.27
C LYS A 176 -3.04 -10.94 23.60
N GLU A 177 -3.04 -9.61 23.64
CA GLU A 177 -2.59 -8.80 24.78
C GLU A 177 -3.65 -7.79 25.20
N THR A 178 -4.91 -8.24 25.32
CA THR A 178 -6.08 -7.36 25.50
C THR A 178 -5.95 -6.40 26.67
N GLU A 179 -5.60 -6.89 27.86
CA GLU A 179 -5.48 -6.05 29.06
C GLU A 179 -4.45 -4.92 28.87
N ARG A 180 -3.31 -5.23 28.24
CA ARG A 180 -2.25 -4.26 27.97
C ARG A 180 -2.72 -3.17 27.01
N PHE A 181 -3.34 -3.55 25.89
CA PHE A 181 -3.82 -2.56 24.94
C PHE A 181 -5.01 -1.76 25.47
N VAL A 182 -5.89 -2.36 26.27
CA VAL A 182 -6.99 -1.63 26.94
C VAL A 182 -6.44 -0.54 27.86
N ASP A 183 -5.42 -0.82 28.69
CA ASP A 183 -4.78 0.20 29.53
C ASP A 183 -4.18 1.34 28.70
N LEU A 184 -3.40 1.00 27.67
CA LEU A 184 -2.76 1.98 26.79
C LEU A 184 -3.78 2.87 26.07
N ILE A 185 -4.86 2.28 25.55
CA ILE A 185 -5.92 3.02 24.85
C ILE A 185 -6.69 3.94 25.82
N LYS A 186 -7.04 3.46 27.02
CA LYS A 186 -7.73 4.27 28.05
C LYS A 186 -6.92 5.47 28.52
N ARG A 187 -5.59 5.35 28.49
CA ARG A 187 -4.65 6.42 28.84
C ARG A 187 -4.32 7.34 27.66
N GLU A 188 -4.91 7.08 26.50
CA GLU A 188 -4.61 7.75 25.23
C GLU A 188 -3.11 7.73 24.87
N ASP A 189 -2.38 6.70 25.31
CA ASP A 189 -0.93 6.59 25.18
C ASP A 189 -0.54 6.08 23.79
N ARG A 190 -0.75 6.92 22.77
CA ARG A 190 -0.39 6.63 21.37
C ARG A 190 1.07 6.21 21.21
N LYS A 191 1.98 6.81 21.99
CA LYS A 191 3.40 6.48 21.97
C LYS A 191 3.65 5.09 22.56
N GLY A 192 3.05 4.78 23.70
CA GLY A 192 3.10 3.45 24.30
C GLY A 192 2.52 2.36 23.39
N ILE A 193 1.46 2.68 22.63
CA ILE A 193 0.92 1.79 21.60
C ILE A 193 1.94 1.56 20.48
N ASP A 194 2.53 2.62 19.92
CA ASP A 194 3.57 2.53 18.87
C ASP A 194 4.78 1.67 19.32
N GLU A 195 5.25 1.89 20.55
CA GLU A 195 6.31 1.09 21.15
C GLU A 195 5.89 -0.37 21.35
N ALA A 196 4.64 -0.61 21.77
CA ALA A 196 4.10 -1.96 21.99
C ALA A 196 3.96 -2.78 20.70
N ILE A 197 3.63 -2.13 19.58
CA ILE A 197 3.48 -2.80 18.29
C ILE A 197 4.80 -2.96 17.53
N THR A 198 5.85 -2.22 17.91
CA THR A 198 7.14 -2.19 17.23
C THR A 198 8.02 -3.39 17.59
N ASN A 199 8.60 -4.02 16.56
CA ASN A 199 9.65 -5.02 16.74
C ASN A 199 10.82 -4.73 15.79
N ALA A 200 11.82 -4.01 16.30
CA ALA A 200 12.97 -3.55 15.52
C ALA A 200 13.75 -4.70 14.85
N ALA A 201 13.83 -5.86 15.49
CA ALA A 201 14.51 -7.02 14.91
C ALA A 201 13.73 -7.60 13.71
N VAL A 202 12.40 -7.57 13.75
CA VAL A 202 11.54 -7.98 12.63
C VAL A 202 11.62 -6.96 11.49
N GLU A 203 11.55 -5.66 11.79
CA GLU A 203 11.69 -4.59 10.79
C GLU A 203 13.02 -4.69 10.04
N LYS A 204 14.13 -4.89 10.76
CA LYS A 204 15.45 -5.10 10.15
C LYS A 204 15.45 -6.29 9.17
N LYS A 205 14.87 -7.42 9.58
CA LYS A 205 14.74 -8.62 8.72
C LYS A 205 13.84 -8.38 7.50
N VAL A 206 12.82 -7.54 7.62
CA VAL A 206 11.97 -7.14 6.48
C VAL A 206 12.80 -6.34 5.47
N LEU A 207 13.55 -5.34 5.92
CA LEU A 207 14.40 -4.51 5.04
C LEU A 207 15.51 -5.32 4.37
N GLU A 208 16.18 -6.22 5.10
CA GLU A 208 17.20 -7.13 4.55
C GLU A 208 16.61 -8.05 3.47
N ARG A 209 15.41 -8.61 3.72
CA ARG A 209 14.70 -9.45 2.75
C ARG A 209 14.29 -8.65 1.51
N LEU A 210 13.76 -7.44 1.68
CA LEU A 210 13.38 -6.56 0.57
C LEU A 210 14.56 -6.17 -0.30
N ARG A 211 15.70 -5.85 0.32
CA ARG A 211 16.94 -5.57 -0.42
C ARG A 211 17.35 -6.76 -1.28
N LEU A 212 17.32 -7.97 -0.72
CA LEU A 212 17.64 -9.19 -1.46
C LEU A 212 16.65 -9.42 -2.62
N LYS A 213 15.34 -9.31 -2.36
CA LYS A 213 14.30 -9.45 -3.39
C LYS A 213 14.46 -8.44 -4.52
N ALA A 214 14.61 -7.15 -4.20
CA ALA A 214 14.77 -6.09 -5.19
C ALA A 214 16.02 -6.33 -6.05
N LYS A 215 17.14 -6.76 -5.46
CA LYS A 215 18.36 -7.12 -6.20
C LYS A 215 18.09 -8.32 -7.12
N THR A 216 17.49 -9.38 -6.61
CA THR A 216 17.21 -10.60 -7.37
C THR A 216 16.23 -10.35 -8.52
N TYR A 217 15.10 -9.70 -8.27
CA TYR A 217 14.08 -9.43 -9.29
C TYR A 217 14.50 -8.33 -10.28
N GLY A 218 15.36 -7.42 -9.85
CA GLY A 218 15.91 -6.35 -10.68
C GLY A 218 17.05 -6.77 -11.60
N THR A 219 17.53 -8.01 -11.52
CA THR A 219 18.67 -8.50 -12.32
C THR A 219 18.21 -9.54 -13.33
N ASP A 220 18.73 -9.50 -14.56
CA ASP A 220 18.52 -10.57 -15.53
C ASP A 220 19.46 -11.75 -15.21
N PRO A 221 18.94 -12.98 -14.94
CA PRO A 221 19.78 -14.13 -14.61
C PRO A 221 20.70 -14.60 -15.74
N SER A 222 20.45 -14.19 -16.98
CA SER A 222 21.24 -14.57 -18.16
C SER A 222 22.49 -13.69 -18.37
N ILE A 223 22.53 -12.51 -17.75
CA ILE A 223 23.68 -11.60 -17.83
C ILE A 223 24.74 -12.10 -16.84
N SER A 224 25.91 -12.49 -17.37
CA SER A 224 27.04 -12.94 -16.56
C SER A 224 27.44 -11.86 -15.55
N ALA A 225 27.89 -12.27 -14.36
CA ALA A 225 28.24 -11.38 -13.23
C ALA A 225 29.39 -10.36 -13.50
N GLY A 226 29.84 -10.22 -14.75
CA GLY A 226 30.83 -9.23 -15.22
C GLY A 226 30.39 -8.41 -16.45
N GLU A 227 29.18 -8.61 -16.98
CA GLU A 227 28.58 -7.84 -18.09
C GLU A 227 27.32 -7.07 -17.64
N ALA A 228 27.13 -6.92 -16.33
CA ALA A 228 26.04 -6.13 -15.79
C ALA A 228 26.27 -4.66 -16.16
N ASP A 229 25.52 -4.17 -17.16
CA ASP A 229 25.24 -2.75 -17.29
C ASP A 229 24.86 -2.23 -15.89
N GLU A 230 25.54 -1.18 -15.43
CA GLU A 230 25.58 -0.75 -14.02
C GLU A 230 24.22 -0.41 -13.38
N ALA A 231 23.12 -0.44 -14.14
CA ALA A 231 21.77 -0.18 -13.67
C ALA A 231 20.87 -1.42 -13.83
N GLY A 232 20.62 -2.13 -12.71
CA GLY A 232 19.53 -3.11 -12.65
C GLY A 232 18.16 -2.45 -12.92
N LYS A 233 17.11 -3.25 -13.14
CA LYS A 233 15.75 -2.77 -13.49
C LYS A 233 15.13 -1.82 -12.47
N ILE A 234 15.67 -1.74 -11.25
CA ILE A 234 15.17 -0.91 -10.16
C ILE A 234 16.30 -0.47 -9.23
N ASN A 235 16.18 0.74 -8.69
CA ASN A 235 17.06 1.22 -7.63
C ASN A 235 16.73 0.51 -6.31
N VAL A 236 17.60 -0.43 -5.90
CA VAL A 236 17.43 -1.24 -4.68
C VAL A 236 17.36 -0.37 -3.42
N ASP A 237 18.16 0.71 -3.35
CA ASP A 237 18.15 1.60 -2.19
C ASP A 237 16.87 2.41 -2.11
N ALA A 238 16.31 2.82 -3.25
CA ALA A 238 15.00 3.46 -3.30
C ALA A 238 13.88 2.53 -2.81
N VAL A 239 13.92 1.24 -3.13
CA VAL A 239 12.95 0.24 -2.61
C VAL A 239 13.06 0.10 -1.08
N VAL A 240 14.28 0.03 -0.55
CA VAL A 240 14.51 -0.08 0.89
C VAL A 240 14.07 1.20 1.61
N ALA A 241 14.42 2.38 1.06
CA ALA A 241 14.00 3.67 1.59
C ALA A 241 12.47 3.83 1.56
N MET A 242 11.81 3.44 0.47
CA MET A 242 10.34 3.42 0.37
C MET A 242 9.72 2.66 1.55
N TYR A 243 10.23 1.47 1.87
CA TYR A 243 9.70 0.67 2.97
C TYR A 243 10.03 1.25 4.34
N LYS A 244 11.28 1.65 4.55
CA LYS A 244 11.78 2.13 5.83
C LYS A 244 11.13 3.46 6.22
N ASP A 245 11.06 4.40 5.28
CA ASP A 245 10.73 5.78 5.56
C ASP A 245 9.24 6.09 5.33
N TYR A 246 8.52 5.24 4.57
CA TYR A 246 7.09 5.45 4.28
C TYR A 246 6.21 4.24 4.60
N VAL A 247 6.43 3.06 4.01
CA VAL A 247 5.48 1.92 4.18
C VAL A 247 5.36 1.46 5.63
N ILE A 248 6.48 1.22 6.31
CA ILE A 248 6.47 0.77 7.72
C ILE A 248 5.90 1.85 8.64
N PRO A 249 6.34 3.12 8.59
CA PRO A 249 5.74 4.20 9.40
C PRO A 249 4.24 4.38 9.18
N LEU A 250 3.78 4.40 7.92
CA LEU A 250 2.35 4.51 7.60
C LEU A 250 1.55 3.29 8.09
N THR A 251 2.14 2.09 8.08
CA THR A 251 1.51 0.89 8.67
C THR A 251 1.32 1.05 10.18
N LYS A 252 2.33 1.59 10.88
CA LYS A 252 2.23 1.84 12.33
C LYS A 252 1.17 2.90 12.65
N GLU A 253 1.07 3.95 11.85
CA GLU A 253 0.02 4.96 11.98
C GLU A 253 -1.37 4.34 11.87
N VAL A 254 -1.58 3.47 10.88
CA VAL A 254 -2.84 2.69 10.76
C VAL A 254 -3.08 1.80 11.99
N GLU A 255 -2.05 1.08 12.48
CA GLU A 255 -2.17 0.22 13.67
C GLU A 255 -2.60 1.04 14.90
N VAL A 256 -1.94 2.18 15.15
CA VAL A 256 -2.24 3.08 16.27
C VAL A 256 -3.64 3.68 16.13
N ASP A 257 -3.98 4.26 14.98
CA ASP A 257 -5.28 4.90 14.78
C ASP A 257 -6.44 3.89 14.88
N TYR A 258 -6.23 2.66 14.42
CA TYR A 258 -7.20 1.59 14.59
C TYR A 258 -7.39 1.22 16.08
N LEU A 259 -6.29 1.01 16.82
CA LEU A 259 -6.34 0.67 18.24
C LEU A 259 -7.00 1.77 19.08
N MET A 260 -6.77 3.04 18.75
CA MET A 260 -7.40 4.16 19.43
C MET A 260 -8.93 4.21 19.29
N GLN A 261 -9.50 3.53 18.29
CA GLN A 261 -10.95 3.41 18.12
C GLN A 261 -11.50 2.10 18.71
N ARG A 262 -10.63 1.17 19.12
CA ARG A 262 -10.97 -0.25 19.33
C ARG A 262 -11.91 -0.53 20.50
N LEU A 263 -12.00 0.37 21.49
CA LEU A 263 -12.82 0.17 22.68
C LEU A 263 -14.26 0.67 22.53
N ARG A 264 -14.56 1.50 21.52
CA ARG A 264 -15.89 2.10 21.33
C ARG A 264 -16.98 1.03 21.22
N ASN A 265 -18.09 1.18 21.93
CA ASN A 265 -19.19 0.20 21.96
C ASN A 265 -18.73 -1.22 22.37
N THR A 266 -17.75 -1.34 23.25
CA THR A 266 -17.31 -2.62 23.82
C THR A 266 -17.40 -2.62 25.34
N GLN A 267 -17.22 -3.78 25.97
CA GLN A 267 -17.18 -3.90 27.43
C GLN A 267 -16.01 -3.15 28.11
N TRP A 268 -15.06 -2.65 27.32
CA TRP A 268 -13.88 -1.94 27.80
C TRP A 268 -13.98 -0.43 27.62
N GLU A 269 -15.05 0.11 27.01
CA GLU A 269 -15.31 1.55 27.04
C GLU A 269 -15.51 2.02 28.49
#